data_AF-A0A2N7Q9M7-F1
#
_entry.id   AF-A0A2N7Q9M7-F1
#
_cell.length_a   1.000
_cell.length_b   1.000
_cell.length_c   1.000
_cell.angle_alpha   90.00
_cell.angle_beta   90.00
_cell.angle_gamma   90.00
#
_symmetry.space_group_name_H-M   'P 1'
#
loop_
_entity.id
_entity.type
_entity.pdbx_description
1 polymer ?
#
loop_
_entity_poly.entity_id
_entity_poly.type
_entity_poly.pdbx_seq_one_letter_code
_entity_poly.pdbx_strand_id
1 'polypeptide(L)'
;MWSKVNIVFRLKTPLHIGYLPFKGSVISPTRYYVPGRNLWGAVTKRITEWMYKIPNSGNYIEIGSQVIENFRFSYFYLYDGKTIYFPHFTEEGLKYGSTDRDKNKKTKSEFEYRFIRSRISTAIDPNSLTAKDESLHEIEFINNKFKDEEGEVRDLKIIGCVWFKDKGKIGDNEITKNKSGITIGNFNVFEELILGGESKYGFGHVVLDGVDEVEFPVELEEENENIKVHIKKDSPLLGHLKHDKNIKFRGDIELLSGRGYFDPYDKSKSADDKSIDKPGKVLSLAKYHFVPGTVMCESLSAFLRWDGTMELKTNETN
;
A
#
# COMPACT_ATOMS: atom_id res chain seq x y z
N MET A 1 7.09 21.10 8.42
CA MET A 1 6.51 21.26 7.09
C MET A 1 6.65 19.96 6.33
N TRP A 2 5.55 19.48 5.78
CA TRP A 2 5.49 18.29 4.95
C TRP A 2 5.45 18.68 3.46
N SER A 3 6.29 18.03 2.67
CA SER A 3 6.27 18.14 1.21
C SER A 3 5.61 16.93 0.57
N LYS A 4 4.80 17.15 -0.48
CA LYS A 4 4.12 16.11 -1.27
C LYS A 4 4.92 15.78 -2.53
N VAL A 5 4.93 14.50 -2.89
CA VAL A 5 5.43 13.98 -4.17
C VAL A 5 4.46 12.94 -4.71
N ASN A 6 4.02 13.10 -5.95
CA ASN A 6 3.28 12.06 -6.67
C ASN A 6 4.30 11.12 -7.32
N ILE A 7 4.18 9.82 -7.09
CA ILE A 7 5.12 8.80 -7.57
C ILE A 7 4.36 7.80 -8.44
N VAL A 8 4.88 7.59 -9.64
CA VAL A 8 4.43 6.53 -10.55
C VAL A 8 5.51 5.45 -10.60
N PHE A 9 5.08 4.22 -10.33
CA PHE A 9 5.90 3.03 -10.45
C PHE A 9 5.41 2.18 -11.61
N ARG A 10 6.34 1.65 -12.42
CA ARG A 10 6.03 0.63 -13.41
C ARG A 10 6.30 -0.76 -12.85
N LEU A 11 5.38 -1.69 -13.08
CA LEU A 11 5.52 -3.06 -12.63
C LEU A 11 6.50 -3.81 -13.54
N LYS A 12 7.64 -4.24 -12.99
CA LYS A 12 8.58 -5.12 -13.70
C LYS A 12 8.13 -6.56 -13.65
N THR A 13 7.60 -6.98 -12.51
CA THR A 13 7.02 -8.31 -12.33
C THR A 13 5.58 -8.21 -11.82
N PRO A 14 4.78 -9.29 -11.93
CA PRO A 14 3.44 -9.32 -11.35
C PRO A 14 3.47 -8.98 -9.86
N LEU A 15 2.36 -8.44 -9.35
CA LEU A 15 2.29 -7.93 -7.98
C LEU A 15 1.23 -8.69 -7.19
N HIS A 16 1.63 -9.27 -6.07
CA HIS A 16 0.72 -9.89 -5.12
C HIS A 16 0.74 -9.13 -3.79
N ILE A 17 -0.40 -8.55 -3.42
CA ILE A 17 -0.64 -7.92 -2.13
C ILE A 17 -1.66 -8.77 -1.37
N GLY A 18 -1.16 -9.76 -0.65
CA GLY A 18 -2.01 -10.63 0.16
C GLY A 18 -2.78 -9.85 1.23
N TYR A 19 -3.99 -10.31 1.49
CA TYR A 19 -4.80 -9.90 2.64
C TYR A 19 -5.42 -11.13 3.28
N LEU A 20 -6.03 -10.96 4.46
CA LEU A 20 -6.43 -12.06 5.34
C LEU A 20 -7.02 -13.24 4.56
N PRO A 21 -6.33 -14.40 4.52
CA PRO A 21 -6.89 -15.57 3.86
C PRO A 21 -8.09 -16.06 4.69
N PHE A 22 -9.20 -16.36 4.00
CA PHE A 22 -10.25 -17.18 4.59
C PHE A 22 -9.62 -18.53 4.96
N LYS A 23 -9.54 -18.85 6.25
CA LYS A 23 -9.10 -20.17 6.71
C LYS A 23 -9.95 -21.23 5.99
N GLY A 24 -9.32 -22.07 5.15
CA GLY A 24 -9.99 -23.08 4.33
C GLY A 24 -10.00 -22.79 2.82
N SER A 25 -9.48 -21.66 2.36
CA SER A 25 -9.31 -21.38 0.93
C SER A 25 -7.97 -21.90 0.40
N VAL A 26 -8.01 -22.57 -0.75
CA VAL A 26 -6.84 -22.92 -1.57
C VAL A 26 -6.32 -21.69 -2.34
N ILE A 27 -7.13 -20.63 -2.42
CA ILE A 27 -6.86 -19.39 -3.14
C ILE A 27 -6.32 -18.34 -2.19
N SER A 28 -5.19 -17.74 -2.57
CA SER A 28 -4.55 -16.57 -1.97
C SER A 28 -4.92 -15.32 -2.80
N PRO A 29 -5.96 -14.56 -2.40
CA PRO A 29 -6.40 -13.40 -3.16
C PRO A 29 -5.42 -12.23 -3.04
N THR A 30 -5.44 -11.33 -4.02
CA THR A 30 -4.64 -10.09 -3.99
C THR A 30 -5.54 -8.86 -3.83
N ARG A 31 -5.08 -7.88 -3.05
CA ARG A 31 -5.69 -6.54 -3.07
C ARG A 31 -5.47 -5.88 -4.44
N TYR A 32 -6.40 -5.02 -4.84
CA TYR A 32 -6.34 -4.24 -6.09
C TYR A 32 -5.71 -2.84 -5.89
N TYR A 33 -4.99 -2.68 -4.80
CA TYR A 33 -4.23 -1.50 -4.43
C TYR A 33 -3.11 -1.93 -3.49
N VAL A 34 -2.10 -1.09 -3.33
CA VAL A 34 -0.98 -1.31 -2.42
C VAL A 34 -1.13 -0.40 -1.21
N PRO A 35 -1.36 -0.96 -0.01
CA PRO A 35 -1.36 -0.18 1.23
C PRO A 35 -0.04 0.55 1.49
N GLY A 36 -0.09 1.71 2.13
CA GLY A 36 1.11 2.46 2.52
C GLY A 36 2.04 1.67 3.45
N ARG A 37 1.51 0.72 4.22
CA ARG A 37 2.33 -0.23 5.01
C ARG A 37 3.32 -1.04 4.16
N ASN A 38 2.93 -1.46 2.96
CA ASN A 38 3.82 -2.20 2.06
C ASN A 38 4.97 -1.30 1.58
N LEU A 39 4.68 -0.01 1.31
CA LEU A 39 5.69 0.97 0.95
C LEU A 39 6.63 1.23 2.13
N TRP A 40 6.10 1.44 3.34
CA TRP A 40 6.92 1.58 4.55
C TRP A 40 7.89 0.41 4.73
N GLY A 41 7.41 -0.83 4.60
CA GLY A 41 8.27 -2.01 4.73
C GLY A 41 9.37 -2.07 3.67
N ALA A 42 9.03 -1.79 2.41
CA ALA A 42 9.98 -1.79 1.30
C ALA A 42 11.02 -0.67 1.41
N VAL A 43 10.58 0.55 1.75
CA VAL A 43 11.43 1.73 1.98
C VAL A 43 12.37 1.50 3.16
N THR A 44 11.83 1.02 4.29
CA THR A 44 12.62 0.66 5.47
C THR A 44 13.72 -0.33 5.12
N LYS A 45 13.36 -1.40 4.39
CA LYS A 45 14.33 -2.41 3.97
C LYS A 45 15.43 -1.82 3.10
N ARG A 46 15.04 -1.08 2.06
CA ARG A 46 15.96 -0.51 1.07
C ARG A 46 16.95 0.47 1.70
N ILE A 47 16.49 1.31 2.63
CA ILE A 47 17.36 2.21 3.40
C ILE A 47 18.30 1.42 4.31
N THR A 48 17.77 0.43 5.04
CA THR A 48 18.57 -0.35 5.99
C THR A 48 19.70 -1.09 5.28
N GLU A 49 19.41 -1.74 4.14
CA GLU A 49 20.41 -2.46 3.34
C GLU A 49 21.39 -1.53 2.62
N TRP A 50 21.02 -0.26 2.40
CA TRP A 50 21.95 0.77 1.90
C TRP A 50 22.90 1.27 3.00
N MET A 51 22.40 1.52 4.21
CA MET A 51 23.20 2.05 5.33
C MET A 51 24.09 1.00 5.99
N TYR A 52 23.65 -0.26 6.02
CA TYR A 52 24.34 -1.34 6.73
C TYR A 52 24.68 -2.49 5.79
N LYS A 53 25.97 -2.84 5.72
CA LYS A 53 26.47 -3.96 4.91
C LYS A 53 25.93 -5.32 5.40
N ILE A 54 25.73 -5.47 6.70
CA ILE A 54 25.20 -6.68 7.36
C ILE A 54 24.15 -6.22 8.38
N PRO A 55 22.91 -5.95 7.95
CA PRO A 55 21.88 -5.43 8.83
C PRO A 55 21.36 -6.50 9.80
N ASN A 56 21.03 -6.08 11.02
CA ASN A 56 20.33 -6.91 12.02
C ASN A 56 18.91 -6.38 12.28
N SER A 57 18.12 -7.11 13.08
CA SER A 57 16.73 -6.73 13.41
C SER A 57 16.62 -5.35 14.06
N GLY A 58 17.57 -4.98 14.92
CA GLY A 58 17.63 -3.66 15.55
C GLY A 58 17.75 -2.53 14.52
N ASN A 59 18.56 -2.71 13.47
CA ASN A 59 18.67 -1.73 12.38
C ASN A 59 17.34 -1.54 11.64
N TYR A 60 16.60 -2.61 11.35
CA TYR A 60 15.29 -2.52 10.71
C TYR A 60 14.24 -1.82 11.59
N ILE A 61 14.29 -2.03 12.91
CA ILE A 61 13.39 -1.37 13.86
C ILE A 61 13.70 0.13 13.93
N GLU A 62 14.98 0.48 14.07
CA GLU A 62 15.45 1.86 14.14
C GLU A 62 15.09 2.63 12.86
N ILE A 63 15.52 2.13 11.70
CA ILE A 63 15.22 2.76 10.41
C ILE A 63 13.70 2.80 10.16
N GLY A 64 12.98 1.71 10.48
CA GLY A 64 11.53 1.67 10.34
C GLY A 64 10.82 2.75 11.15
N SER A 65 11.32 3.06 12.35
CA SER A 65 10.81 4.12 13.21
C SER A 65 11.11 5.50 12.63
N GLN A 66 12.34 5.73 12.14
CA GLN A 66 12.70 6.98 11.48
C GLN A 66 11.89 7.21 10.18
N VAL A 67 11.57 6.15 9.42
CA VAL A 67 10.67 6.26 8.26
C VAL A 67 9.26 6.66 8.71
N ILE A 68 8.75 6.10 9.81
CA ILE A 68 7.44 6.50 10.37
C ILE A 68 7.44 7.97 10.80
N GLU A 69 8.55 8.49 11.34
CA GLU A 69 8.62 9.89 11.76
C GLU A 69 8.68 10.86 10.59
N ASN A 70 9.36 10.47 9.51
CA ASN A 70 9.69 11.35 8.40
C ASN A 70 8.85 11.17 7.14
N PHE A 71 8.08 10.07 7.02
CA PHE A 71 7.26 9.77 5.84
C PHE A 71 5.80 9.48 6.18
N ARG A 72 4.90 9.85 5.26
CA ARG A 72 3.53 9.33 5.18
C ARG A 72 3.31 8.79 3.78
N PHE A 73 2.67 7.64 3.67
CA PHE A 73 2.36 7.02 2.38
C PHE A 73 0.86 7.06 2.15
N SER A 74 0.43 7.40 0.95
CA SER A 74 -0.93 7.06 0.51
C SER A 74 -0.99 5.59 0.09
N TYR A 75 -2.18 5.15 -0.32
CA TYR A 75 -2.31 3.88 -1.02
C TYR A 75 -1.96 4.10 -2.50
N PHE A 76 -1.31 3.11 -3.09
CA PHE A 76 -0.99 3.13 -4.52
C PHE A 76 -2.03 2.34 -5.30
N TYR A 77 -2.54 2.92 -6.37
CA TYR A 77 -3.61 2.38 -7.20
C TYR A 77 -3.11 2.06 -8.60
N LEU A 78 -3.77 1.13 -9.28
CA LEU A 78 -3.42 0.79 -10.67
C LEU A 78 -3.60 2.01 -11.56
N TYR A 79 -2.66 2.17 -12.49
CA TYR A 79 -2.63 3.26 -13.46
C TYR A 79 -2.19 2.70 -14.81
N ASP A 80 -2.99 2.93 -15.85
CA ASP A 80 -2.73 2.40 -17.19
C ASP A 80 -2.04 3.42 -18.13
N GLY A 81 -1.63 4.58 -17.60
CA GLY A 81 -1.11 5.70 -18.39
C GLY A 81 -2.16 6.74 -18.75
N LYS A 82 -3.46 6.43 -18.60
CA LYS A 82 -4.57 7.35 -18.86
C LYS A 82 -5.45 7.52 -17.61
N THR A 83 -5.83 6.41 -16.97
CA THR A 83 -6.80 6.33 -15.89
C THR A 83 -6.16 5.73 -14.63
N ILE A 84 -6.31 6.43 -13.51
CA ILE A 84 -6.08 5.88 -12.16
C ILE A 84 -7.34 5.15 -11.73
N TYR A 85 -7.22 3.89 -11.35
CA TYR A 85 -8.36 3.04 -11.00
C TYR A 85 -8.65 3.07 -9.50
N PHE A 86 -9.25 4.16 -9.02
CA PHE A 86 -9.73 4.24 -7.65
C PHE A 86 -11.00 3.41 -7.47
N PRO A 87 -11.12 2.64 -6.37
CA PRO A 87 -12.35 1.96 -6.03
C PRO A 87 -13.44 2.99 -5.67
N HIS A 88 -14.68 2.70 -6.04
CA HIS A 88 -15.85 3.51 -5.70
C HIS A 88 -17.07 2.61 -5.58
N PHE A 89 -17.71 2.60 -4.42
CA PHE A 89 -18.95 1.87 -4.19
C PHE A 89 -20.17 2.63 -4.74
N THR A 90 -20.81 2.07 -5.77
CA THR A 90 -21.99 2.66 -6.43
C THR A 90 -23.26 1.84 -6.14
N GLU A 91 -24.41 2.30 -6.61
CA GLU A 91 -25.66 1.54 -6.56
C GLU A 91 -25.59 0.21 -7.35
N GLU A 92 -24.74 0.15 -8.38
CA GLU A 92 -24.47 -1.05 -9.18
C GLU A 92 -23.33 -1.91 -8.60
N GLY A 93 -22.87 -1.59 -7.39
CA GLY A 93 -21.74 -2.25 -6.73
C GLY A 93 -20.41 -1.53 -6.94
N LEU A 94 -19.31 -2.24 -6.66
CA LEU A 94 -17.97 -1.67 -6.68
C LEU A 94 -17.46 -1.47 -8.12
N LYS A 95 -17.04 -0.24 -8.42
CA LYS A 95 -16.45 0.15 -9.70
C LYS A 95 -15.07 0.79 -9.51
N TYR A 96 -14.32 0.88 -10.61
CA TYR A 96 -12.94 1.38 -10.62
C TYR A 96 -12.73 2.48 -11.70
N GLY A 97 -12.19 3.63 -11.31
CA GLY A 97 -11.90 4.76 -12.22
C GLY A 97 -11.44 6.03 -11.50
N SER A 98 -11.11 7.09 -12.24
CA SER A 98 -10.37 8.24 -11.67
C SER A 98 -11.22 9.26 -10.95
N THR A 99 -12.48 9.45 -11.33
CA THR A 99 -13.36 10.46 -10.68
C THR A 99 -14.80 10.00 -10.61
N ASP A 100 -15.58 10.61 -9.72
CA ASP A 100 -17.01 10.33 -9.55
C ASP A 100 -17.84 10.61 -10.81
N ARG A 101 -17.32 11.43 -11.73
CA ARG A 101 -17.97 11.80 -12.99
C ARG A 101 -17.51 10.96 -14.19
N ASP A 102 -16.62 10.00 -13.96
CA ASP A 102 -16.11 9.13 -15.01
C ASP A 102 -17.20 8.12 -15.45
N LYS A 103 -17.84 8.42 -16.59
CA LYS A 103 -18.83 7.54 -17.22
C LYS A 103 -18.23 6.20 -17.67
N ASN A 104 -16.90 6.10 -17.73
CA ASN A 104 -16.17 4.92 -18.17
C ASN A 104 -15.59 4.10 -17.01
N LYS A 105 -16.08 4.32 -15.78
CA LYS A 105 -15.77 3.46 -14.62
C LYS A 105 -16.02 1.99 -14.98
N LYS A 106 -15.00 1.17 -14.75
CA LYS A 106 -15.08 -0.27 -14.98
C LYS A 106 -15.81 -0.94 -13.82
N THR A 107 -16.70 -1.86 -14.12
CA THR A 107 -17.20 -2.82 -13.15
C THR A 107 -16.03 -3.64 -12.57
N LYS A 108 -16.25 -4.26 -11.41
CA LYS A 108 -15.27 -5.18 -10.81
C LYS A 108 -14.81 -6.25 -11.80
N SER A 109 -15.74 -6.89 -12.53
CA SER A 109 -15.41 -7.94 -13.49
C SER A 109 -14.61 -7.45 -14.69
N GLU A 110 -14.89 -6.25 -15.23
CA GLU A 110 -14.10 -5.67 -16.31
C GLU A 110 -12.68 -5.29 -15.85
N PHE A 111 -12.56 -4.79 -14.61
CA PHE A 111 -11.28 -4.50 -14.00
C PHE A 111 -10.45 -5.77 -13.78
N GLU A 112 -11.05 -6.81 -13.20
CA GLU A 112 -10.42 -8.12 -12.97
C GLU A 112 -9.98 -8.76 -14.28
N TYR A 113 -10.87 -8.81 -15.28
CA TYR A 113 -10.57 -9.34 -16.61
C TYR A 113 -9.35 -8.65 -17.22
N ARG A 114 -9.22 -7.34 -17.03
CA ARG A 114 -8.12 -6.55 -17.61
C ARG A 114 -6.81 -6.73 -16.86
N PHE A 115 -6.82 -6.76 -15.52
CA PHE A 115 -5.60 -6.62 -14.72
C PHE A 115 -5.27 -7.80 -13.79
N ILE A 116 -6.24 -8.62 -13.42
CA ILE A 116 -6.06 -9.68 -12.41
C ILE A 116 -5.92 -11.04 -13.08
N ARG A 117 -4.96 -11.83 -12.62
CA ARG A 117 -4.71 -13.20 -13.09
C ARG A 117 -4.48 -14.10 -11.88
N SER A 118 -4.59 -15.40 -12.07
CA SER A 118 -4.21 -16.38 -11.06
C SER A 118 -3.22 -17.40 -11.60
N ARG A 119 -2.44 -18.00 -10.70
CA ARG A 119 -1.53 -19.10 -11.00
C ARG A 119 -1.78 -20.23 -10.01
N ILE A 120 -1.95 -21.44 -10.53
CA ILE A 120 -2.06 -22.66 -9.74
C ILE A 120 -0.67 -23.29 -9.62
N SER A 121 -0.33 -23.71 -8.41
CA SER A 121 0.94 -24.34 -8.03
C SER A 121 0.65 -25.60 -7.22
N THR A 122 1.44 -26.65 -7.43
CA THR A 122 1.44 -27.85 -6.57
C THR A 122 2.88 -28.28 -6.35
N ALA A 123 3.22 -28.75 -5.16
CA ALA A 123 4.54 -29.32 -4.90
C ALA A 123 4.60 -30.75 -5.44
N ILE A 124 5.77 -31.17 -5.91
CA ILE A 124 6.00 -32.55 -6.37
C ILE A 124 6.66 -33.32 -5.24
N ASP A 125 6.09 -34.48 -4.89
CA ASP A 125 6.71 -35.43 -3.97
C ASP A 125 7.96 -36.03 -4.64
N PRO A 126 9.16 -35.88 -4.06
CA PRO A 126 10.39 -36.32 -4.68
C PRO A 126 10.52 -37.85 -4.75
N ASN A 127 9.78 -38.59 -3.94
CA ASN A 127 9.83 -40.06 -3.89
C ASN A 127 8.84 -40.71 -4.86
N SER A 128 7.65 -40.14 -5.02
CA SER A 128 6.62 -40.68 -5.93
C SER A 128 6.53 -39.96 -7.28
N LEU A 129 7.16 -38.78 -7.41
CA LEU A 129 7.03 -37.86 -8.56
C LEU A 129 5.57 -37.43 -8.82
N THR A 130 4.68 -37.60 -7.84
CA THR A 130 3.28 -37.16 -7.91
C THR A 130 3.10 -35.80 -7.25
N ALA A 131 1.94 -35.17 -7.43
CA ALA A 131 1.57 -34.03 -6.61
C ALA A 131 1.61 -34.44 -5.13
N LYS A 132 2.26 -33.62 -4.31
CA LYS A 132 2.29 -33.80 -2.86
C LYS A 132 0.90 -33.44 -2.32
N ASP A 133 0.37 -34.28 -1.44
CA ASP A 133 -0.91 -34.05 -0.81
C ASP A 133 -0.95 -32.68 -0.10
N GLU A 134 -2.11 -32.03 -0.15
CA GLU A 134 -2.38 -30.68 0.41
C GLU A 134 -1.46 -29.53 -0.08
N SER A 135 -0.73 -29.70 -1.19
CA SER A 135 0.20 -28.67 -1.70
C SER A 135 -0.35 -27.81 -2.84
N LEU A 136 -1.61 -28.05 -3.25
CA LEU A 136 -2.28 -27.21 -4.24
C LEU A 136 -2.51 -25.83 -3.63
N HIS A 137 -2.01 -24.79 -4.31
CA HIS A 137 -2.21 -23.41 -3.94
C HIS A 137 -2.47 -22.59 -5.20
N GLU A 138 -3.52 -21.78 -5.18
CA GLU A 138 -3.79 -20.77 -6.19
C GLU A 138 -3.41 -19.41 -5.62
N ILE A 139 -2.69 -18.62 -6.40
CA ILE A 139 -2.34 -17.24 -6.05
C ILE A 139 -2.90 -16.29 -7.09
N GLU A 140 -3.75 -15.36 -6.67
CA GLU A 140 -4.17 -14.24 -7.49
C GLU A 140 -3.11 -13.15 -7.47
N PHE A 141 -2.95 -12.44 -8.57
CA PHE A 141 -1.99 -11.36 -8.68
C PHE A 141 -2.44 -10.31 -9.69
N ILE A 142 -1.96 -9.08 -9.49
CA ILE A 142 -2.04 -8.01 -10.46
C ILE A 142 -0.98 -8.29 -11.54
N ASN A 143 -1.41 -8.44 -12.79
CA ASN A 143 -0.51 -8.65 -13.91
C ASN A 143 0.34 -7.40 -14.18
N ASN A 144 1.60 -7.58 -14.58
CA ASN A 144 2.50 -6.45 -14.88
C ASN A 144 2.27 -5.84 -16.27
N LYS A 145 1.41 -6.44 -17.09
CA LYS A 145 1.06 -5.99 -18.43
C LYS A 145 -0.45 -6.07 -18.64
N PHE A 146 -0.97 -5.24 -19.53
CA PHE A 146 -2.36 -5.28 -19.96
C PHE A 146 -2.45 -4.96 -21.46
N LYS A 147 -3.59 -5.29 -22.08
CA LYS A 147 -3.90 -4.83 -23.44
C LYS A 147 -4.70 -3.53 -23.34
N ASP A 148 -4.26 -2.49 -24.03
CA ASP A 148 -5.01 -1.23 -24.14
C ASP A 148 -6.23 -1.38 -25.07
N GLU A 149 -6.95 -0.28 -25.30
CA GLU A 149 -8.18 -0.27 -26.12
C GLU A 149 -7.89 -0.56 -27.60
N GLU A 150 -6.65 -0.26 -28.02
CA GLU A 150 -6.11 -0.54 -29.34
C GLU A 150 -5.59 -1.99 -29.47
N GLY A 151 -5.59 -2.75 -28.37
CA GLY A 151 -5.14 -4.15 -28.33
C GLY A 151 -3.64 -4.33 -28.11
N GLU A 152 -2.90 -3.24 -27.95
CA GLU A 152 -1.45 -3.22 -27.76
C GLU A 152 -1.06 -3.58 -26.33
N VAL A 153 0.04 -4.32 -26.18
CA VAL A 153 0.51 -4.73 -24.86
C VAL A 153 1.30 -3.59 -24.21
N ARG A 154 0.82 -3.13 -23.07
CA ARG A 154 1.43 -2.06 -22.27
C ARG A 154 1.87 -2.56 -20.90
N ASP A 155 2.89 -1.93 -20.34
CA ASP A 155 3.30 -2.15 -18.95
C ASP A 155 2.29 -1.48 -18.02
N LEU A 156 1.83 -2.22 -16.99
CA LEU A 156 0.97 -1.67 -15.96
C LEU A 156 1.79 -0.84 -14.97
N LYS A 157 1.20 0.25 -14.50
CA LYS A 157 1.79 1.12 -13.49
C LYS A 157 0.93 1.14 -12.24
N ILE A 158 1.51 1.61 -11.14
CA ILE A 158 0.78 2.03 -9.95
C ILE A 158 1.17 3.47 -9.60
N ILE A 159 0.23 4.22 -9.06
CA ILE A 159 0.43 5.61 -8.68
C ILE A 159 -0.10 5.86 -7.27
N GLY A 160 0.66 6.65 -6.53
CA GLY A 160 0.27 7.18 -5.24
C GLY A 160 1.04 8.46 -4.97
N CYS A 161 0.82 9.02 -3.79
CA CYS A 161 1.62 10.11 -3.26
C CYS A 161 2.33 9.72 -1.96
N VAL A 162 3.46 10.37 -1.75
CA VAL A 162 4.31 10.25 -0.57
C VAL A 162 4.50 11.65 -0.01
N TRP A 163 4.34 11.78 1.30
CA TRP A 163 4.72 12.98 2.03
C TRP A 163 5.97 12.73 2.84
N PHE A 164 6.85 13.71 2.87
CA PHE A 164 8.06 13.65 3.67
C PHE A 164 8.29 14.96 4.42
N LYS A 165 8.92 14.90 5.59
CA LYS A 165 9.30 16.10 6.34
C LYS A 165 10.45 16.81 5.64
N ASP A 166 10.28 18.09 5.35
CA ASP A 166 11.36 18.92 4.81
C ASP A 166 12.52 18.95 5.81
N LYS A 167 13.74 18.69 5.31
CA LYS A 167 14.96 18.58 6.13
C LYS A 167 14.89 17.51 7.21
N GLY A 168 13.94 16.57 7.09
CA GLY A 168 13.91 15.36 7.90
C GLY A 168 15.18 14.56 7.70
N LYS A 169 15.52 13.70 8.67
CA LYS A 169 16.75 12.91 8.61
C LYS A 169 16.48 11.44 8.87
N ILE A 170 17.26 10.60 8.22
CA ILE A 170 17.39 9.18 8.52
C ILE A 170 18.87 8.89 8.77
N GLY A 171 19.18 8.50 10.01
CA GLY A 171 20.52 8.63 10.58
C GLY A 171 21.01 10.07 10.45
N ASP A 172 22.21 10.24 9.89
CA ASP A 172 22.80 11.56 9.64
C ASP A 172 22.44 12.13 8.25
N ASN A 173 21.70 11.39 7.43
CA ASN A 173 21.41 11.76 6.04
C ASN A 173 20.10 12.55 5.94
N GLU A 174 20.16 13.70 5.27
CA GLU A 174 19.00 14.55 5.03
C GLU A 174 18.10 14.00 3.91
N ILE A 175 16.79 14.12 4.11
CA ILE A 175 15.77 13.84 3.11
C ILE A 175 15.57 15.08 2.25
N THR A 176 15.76 14.91 0.94
CA THR A 176 15.63 15.97 -0.05
C THR A 176 14.79 15.49 -1.24
N LYS A 177 14.26 16.44 -2.01
CA LYS A 177 13.56 16.18 -3.28
C LYS A 177 14.37 16.77 -4.42
N ASN A 178 14.57 15.99 -5.48
CA ASN A 178 15.12 16.46 -6.75
C ASN A 178 14.26 15.95 -7.92
N LYS A 179 14.71 16.18 -9.15
CA LYS A 179 13.96 15.76 -10.37
C LYS A 179 13.77 14.25 -10.49
N SER A 180 14.63 13.46 -9.85
CA SER A 180 14.58 12.00 -9.86
C SER A 180 13.76 11.43 -8.70
N GLY A 181 13.17 12.26 -7.84
CA GLY A 181 12.33 11.83 -6.72
C GLY A 181 12.87 12.26 -5.35
N ILE A 182 12.59 11.44 -4.33
CA ILE A 182 13.02 11.69 -2.95
C ILE A 182 14.33 10.95 -2.69
N THR A 183 15.34 11.68 -2.21
CA THR A 183 16.68 11.16 -1.89
C THR A 183 16.99 11.28 -0.41
N ILE A 184 17.70 10.29 0.13
CA ILE A 184 18.29 10.29 1.48
C ILE A 184 19.80 10.38 1.29
N GLY A 185 20.40 11.54 1.56
CA GLY A 185 21.76 11.82 1.11
C GLY A 185 21.86 11.73 -0.41
N ASN A 186 22.69 10.80 -0.93
CA ASN A 186 22.83 10.53 -2.37
C ASN A 186 22.01 9.33 -2.86
N PHE A 187 21.20 8.73 -2.00
CA PHE A 187 20.47 7.50 -2.31
C PHE A 187 19.01 7.76 -2.67
N ASN A 188 18.59 7.34 -3.87
CA ASN A 188 17.18 7.38 -4.26
C ASN A 188 16.45 6.12 -3.78
N VAL A 189 15.75 6.26 -2.66
CA VAL A 189 15.04 5.13 -2.03
C VAL A 189 13.87 4.62 -2.87
N PHE A 190 13.31 5.45 -3.77
CA PHE A 190 12.17 5.08 -4.59
C PHE A 190 12.56 4.65 -6.00
N GLU A 191 13.84 4.57 -6.36
CA GLU A 191 14.27 4.15 -7.70
C GLU A 191 13.72 2.78 -8.10
N GLU A 192 13.67 1.85 -7.15
CA GLU A 192 13.16 0.50 -7.33
C GLU A 192 12.71 -0.06 -5.98
N LEU A 193 11.61 -0.81 -5.94
CA LEU A 193 11.11 -1.42 -4.71
C LEU A 193 10.61 -2.83 -4.98
N ILE A 194 10.65 -3.66 -3.94
CA ILE A 194 9.97 -4.96 -3.90
C ILE A 194 8.79 -4.84 -2.94
N LEU A 195 7.57 -4.90 -3.49
CA LEU A 195 6.32 -4.71 -2.76
C LEU A 195 5.60 -6.04 -2.54
N GLY A 196 5.16 -6.31 -1.30
CA GLY A 196 4.42 -7.53 -0.96
C GLY A 196 5.30 -8.63 -0.35
N GLY A 197 4.66 -9.74 0.02
CA GLY A 197 5.31 -10.84 0.76
C GLY A 197 5.89 -11.96 -0.11
N GLU A 198 5.51 -12.02 -1.39
CA GLU A 198 5.80 -13.15 -2.29
C GLU A 198 7.02 -12.90 -3.20
N SER A 199 7.98 -12.09 -2.73
CA SER A 199 9.17 -11.74 -3.51
C SER A 199 10.03 -12.94 -3.92
N LYS A 200 10.05 -14.00 -3.10
CA LYS A 200 10.76 -15.25 -3.39
C LYS A 200 10.19 -15.98 -4.61
N TYR A 201 8.92 -15.76 -4.92
CA TYR A 201 8.25 -16.29 -6.10
C TYR A 201 8.28 -15.32 -7.29
N GLY A 202 9.07 -14.25 -7.19
CA GLY A 202 9.28 -13.27 -8.26
C GLY A 202 8.25 -12.15 -8.32
N PHE A 203 7.37 -12.01 -7.32
CA PHE A 203 6.37 -10.95 -7.30
C PHE A 203 6.90 -9.63 -6.74
N GLY A 204 6.27 -8.53 -7.15
CA GLY A 204 6.33 -7.27 -6.44
C GLY A 204 7.42 -6.29 -6.88
N HIS A 205 8.20 -6.63 -7.89
CA HIS A 205 9.26 -5.74 -8.36
C HIS A 205 8.68 -4.58 -9.17
N VAL A 206 8.87 -3.37 -8.67
CA VAL A 206 8.51 -2.11 -9.32
C VAL A 206 9.71 -1.18 -9.49
N VAL A 207 9.71 -0.38 -10.54
CA VAL A 207 10.73 0.65 -10.80
C VAL A 207 10.10 2.02 -10.95
N LEU A 208 10.78 3.06 -10.50
CA LEU A 208 10.34 4.44 -10.67
C LEU A 208 10.15 4.74 -12.15
N ASP A 209 8.99 5.29 -12.49
CA ASP A 209 8.62 5.60 -13.87
C ASP A 209 8.37 7.09 -14.07
N GLY A 210 7.86 7.79 -13.05
CA GLY A 210 7.65 9.22 -13.09
C GLY A 210 7.45 9.83 -11.71
N VAL A 211 7.75 11.13 -11.60
CA VAL A 211 7.61 11.93 -10.37
C VAL A 211 6.88 13.23 -10.74
N ASP A 212 5.77 13.51 -10.06
CA ASP A 212 4.93 14.70 -10.27
C ASP A 212 4.42 14.89 -11.72
N GLU A 213 4.44 13.84 -12.55
CA GLU A 213 3.91 13.86 -13.92
C GLU A 213 2.40 13.67 -13.99
N VAL A 214 1.82 13.07 -12.96
CA VAL A 214 0.40 12.74 -12.87
C VAL A 214 -0.12 13.24 -11.53
N GLU A 215 -1.22 14.00 -11.54
CA GLU A 215 -1.80 14.54 -10.32
C GLU A 215 -2.57 13.45 -9.55
N PHE A 216 -2.20 13.26 -8.28
CA PHE A 216 -2.94 12.41 -7.37
C PHE A 216 -3.94 13.26 -6.58
N PRO A 217 -5.27 13.07 -6.73
CA PRO A 217 -6.31 14.01 -6.31
C PRO A 217 -6.62 13.92 -4.81
N VAL A 218 -5.60 14.15 -3.99
CA VAL A 218 -5.70 14.22 -2.53
C VAL A 218 -5.31 15.64 -2.10
N GLU A 219 -6.34 16.37 -1.66
CA GLU A 219 -6.23 17.68 -1.01
C GLU A 219 -5.91 17.45 0.47
N LEU A 220 -4.85 18.09 0.97
CA LEU A 220 -4.42 17.97 2.37
C LEU A 220 -4.06 19.31 2.97
N GLU A 221 -4.25 19.37 4.27
CA GLU A 221 -3.84 20.48 5.12
C GLU A 221 -2.84 19.96 6.17
N GLU A 222 -1.77 20.71 6.44
CA GLU A 222 -0.89 20.43 7.58
C GLU A 222 -1.50 21.06 8.84
N GLU A 223 -1.74 20.25 9.88
CA GLU A 223 -2.28 20.71 11.16
C GLU A 223 -1.48 20.06 12.31
N ASN A 224 -0.81 20.87 13.14
CA ASN A 224 -0.02 20.39 14.29
C ASN A 224 0.98 19.27 13.93
N GLU A 225 1.78 19.46 12.88
CA GLU A 225 2.71 18.47 12.31
C GLU A 225 2.07 17.17 11.77
N ASN A 226 0.75 17.09 11.74
CA ASN A 226 0.01 15.99 11.16
C ASN A 226 -0.55 16.38 9.80
N ILE A 227 -0.83 15.37 8.98
CA ILE A 227 -1.46 15.55 7.68
C ILE A 227 -2.95 15.29 7.83
N LYS A 228 -3.75 16.31 7.60
CA LYS A 228 -5.21 16.27 7.68
C LYS A 228 -5.79 16.06 6.29
N VAL A 229 -6.72 15.13 6.21
CA VAL A 229 -7.46 14.74 5.01
C VAL A 229 -8.90 15.21 5.15
N HIS A 230 -9.37 15.98 4.17
CA HIS A 230 -10.78 16.33 4.06
C HIS A 230 -11.51 15.30 3.19
N ILE A 231 -12.42 14.56 3.81
CA ILE A 231 -13.26 13.60 3.11
C ILE A 231 -14.57 14.31 2.79
N LYS A 232 -14.80 14.57 1.50
CA LYS A 232 -16.03 15.22 1.03
C LYS A 232 -17.19 14.24 1.13
N LYS A 233 -18.36 14.74 1.52
CA LYS A 233 -19.61 13.99 1.47
C LYS A 233 -19.81 13.38 0.08
N ASP A 234 -20.26 12.13 0.06
CA ASP A 234 -20.55 11.34 -1.14
C ASP A 234 -19.33 11.06 -2.04
N SER A 235 -18.10 11.30 -1.56
CA SER A 235 -16.86 10.88 -2.24
C SER A 235 -16.33 9.54 -1.70
N PRO A 236 -15.69 8.73 -2.55
CA PRO A 236 -15.09 7.46 -2.13
C PRO A 236 -13.81 7.68 -1.31
N LEU A 237 -13.59 6.82 -0.32
CA LEU A 237 -12.34 6.80 0.45
C LEU A 237 -11.16 6.30 -0.41
N LEU A 238 -10.02 7.00 -0.34
CA LEU A 238 -8.77 6.63 -1.02
C LEU A 238 -7.76 5.91 -0.09
N GLY A 239 -8.24 5.43 1.05
CA GLY A 239 -7.45 4.75 2.06
C GLY A 239 -8.39 4.16 3.10
N HIS A 240 -7.88 3.29 3.97
CA HIS A 240 -8.71 2.76 5.05
C HIS A 240 -8.97 3.84 6.09
N LEU A 241 -10.23 4.02 6.49
CA LEU A 241 -10.60 4.88 7.62
C LEU A 241 -11.00 3.99 8.80
N LYS A 242 -10.42 4.24 9.98
CA LYS A 242 -10.79 3.51 11.20
C LYS A 242 -12.31 3.58 11.40
N HIS A 243 -12.94 2.43 11.59
CA HIS A 243 -14.39 2.34 11.69
C HIS A 243 -14.92 3.04 12.94
N ASP A 244 -15.98 3.82 12.76
CA ASP A 244 -16.81 4.37 13.84
C ASP A 244 -18.27 4.04 13.53
N LYS A 245 -18.96 3.45 14.51
CA LYS A 245 -20.36 3.01 14.41
C LYS A 245 -21.35 4.15 14.16
N ASN A 246 -20.96 5.39 14.44
CA ASN A 246 -21.83 6.55 14.30
C ASN A 246 -21.81 7.16 12.89
N ILE A 247 -20.84 6.77 12.05
CA ILE A 247 -20.72 7.29 10.69
C ILE A 247 -21.67 6.53 9.78
N LYS A 248 -22.44 7.29 8.98
CA LYS A 248 -23.26 6.71 7.90
C LYS A 248 -22.42 6.52 6.65
N PHE A 249 -22.48 5.33 6.05
CA PHE A 249 -21.67 4.98 4.89
C PHE A 249 -22.38 4.04 3.92
N ARG A 250 -21.82 3.92 2.71
CA ARG A 250 -22.18 2.93 1.69
C ARG A 250 -20.91 2.22 1.21
N GLY A 251 -20.84 0.91 1.35
CA GLY A 251 -19.68 0.09 0.98
C GLY A 251 -19.31 -0.91 2.07
N ASP A 252 -18.05 -1.31 2.09
CA ASP A 252 -17.59 -2.41 2.93
C ASP A 252 -16.76 -1.96 4.13
N ILE A 253 -16.77 -2.82 5.14
CA ILE A 253 -15.86 -2.81 6.28
C ILE A 253 -14.99 -4.05 6.23
N GLU A 254 -13.74 -3.95 6.66
CA GLU A 254 -12.87 -5.11 6.81
C GLU A 254 -12.10 -5.05 8.13
N LEU A 255 -11.63 -6.22 8.56
CA LEU A 255 -10.66 -6.31 9.62
C LEU A 255 -9.26 -6.13 9.02
N LEU A 256 -8.61 -5.01 9.34
CA LEU A 256 -7.26 -4.71 8.87
C LEU A 256 -6.23 -5.06 9.97
N SER A 257 -5.22 -5.82 9.59
CA SER A 257 -4.03 -6.11 10.39
C SER A 257 -2.79 -6.08 9.48
N GLY A 258 -1.61 -5.92 10.07
CA GLY A 258 -0.36 -5.91 9.35
C GLY A 258 0.69 -6.76 10.05
N ARG A 259 1.72 -7.14 9.30
CA ARG A 259 2.89 -7.87 9.80
C ARG A 259 4.13 -7.00 9.71
N GLY A 260 5.05 -7.15 10.66
CA GLY A 260 6.30 -6.41 10.69
C GLY A 260 7.36 -7.06 11.58
N TYR A 261 8.52 -6.41 11.69
CA TYR A 261 9.48 -6.72 12.75
C TYR A 261 8.89 -6.31 14.11
N PHE A 262 8.29 -5.13 14.19
CA PHE A 262 7.64 -4.61 15.38
C PHE A 262 6.24 -4.08 15.05
N ASP A 263 5.42 -3.87 16.07
CA ASP A 263 4.18 -3.12 15.92
C ASP A 263 4.45 -1.67 16.38
N PRO A 264 4.37 -0.66 15.48
CA PRO A 264 4.64 0.73 15.85
C PRO A 264 3.70 1.30 16.92
N TYR A 265 2.61 0.61 17.20
CA TYR A 265 1.63 0.98 18.22
C TYR A 265 1.82 0.24 19.55
N ASP A 266 2.66 -0.80 19.59
CA ASP A 266 2.98 -1.56 20.80
C ASP A 266 4.37 -1.17 21.31
N LYS A 267 4.41 -0.24 22.27
CA LYS A 267 5.65 0.22 22.91
C LYS A 267 6.23 -0.76 23.93
N SER A 268 5.54 -1.88 24.20
CA SER A 268 5.99 -2.85 25.21
C SER A 268 7.15 -3.72 24.72
N LYS A 269 7.42 -3.74 23.41
CA LYS A 269 8.45 -4.55 22.79
C LYS A 269 9.62 -3.69 22.32
N SER A 270 10.78 -3.86 22.96
CA SER A 270 12.01 -3.15 22.62
C SER A 270 12.81 -3.89 21.54
N ALA A 271 13.77 -3.19 20.92
CA ALA A 271 14.71 -3.78 19.96
C ALA A 271 15.56 -4.92 20.55
N ASP A 272 15.62 -5.04 21.88
CA ASP A 272 16.34 -6.09 22.61
C ASP A 272 15.53 -7.38 22.80
N ASP A 273 14.25 -7.40 22.40
CA ASP A 273 13.42 -8.60 22.46
C ASP A 273 13.84 -9.60 21.36
N LYS A 274 14.54 -10.66 21.78
CA LYS A 274 14.99 -11.76 20.92
C LYS A 274 13.85 -12.49 20.20
N SER A 275 12.58 -12.27 20.56
CA SER A 275 11.42 -12.81 19.84
C SER A 275 11.15 -12.10 18.50
N ILE A 276 11.84 -10.99 18.23
CA ILE A 276 11.75 -10.14 17.01
C ILE A 276 12.89 -10.45 16.01
N ASP A 277 13.33 -11.70 15.95
CA ASP A 277 14.49 -12.08 15.13
C ASP A 277 14.19 -12.13 13.61
N LYS A 278 12.91 -12.15 13.23
CA LYS A 278 12.48 -12.43 11.84
C LYS A 278 11.43 -11.45 11.31
N PRO A 279 11.50 -11.11 10.02
CA PRO A 279 10.52 -10.24 9.38
C PRO A 279 9.12 -10.85 9.43
N GLY A 280 8.13 -10.02 9.75
CA GLY A 280 6.71 -10.40 9.68
C GLY A 280 6.21 -11.31 10.81
N LYS A 281 7.01 -11.50 11.86
CA LYS A 281 6.63 -12.27 13.07
C LYS A 281 5.62 -11.54 13.95
N VAL A 282 5.71 -10.21 14.02
CA VAL A 282 4.82 -9.40 14.84
C VAL A 282 3.58 -9.04 14.04
N LEU A 283 2.41 -9.32 14.62
CA LEU A 283 1.11 -8.96 14.08
C LEU A 283 0.61 -7.70 14.81
N SER A 284 0.26 -6.66 14.06
CA SER A 284 -0.45 -5.52 14.63
C SER A 284 -1.86 -5.90 15.04
N LEU A 285 -2.37 -5.27 16.10
CA LEU A 285 -3.74 -5.47 16.56
C LEU A 285 -4.73 -5.23 15.41
N ALA A 286 -5.54 -6.25 15.13
CA ALA A 286 -6.53 -6.20 14.07
C ALA A 286 -7.69 -5.25 14.47
N LYS A 287 -8.01 -4.27 13.62
CA LYS A 287 -9.08 -3.30 13.87
C LYS A 287 -9.98 -3.16 12.65
N TYR A 288 -11.27 -2.89 12.89
CA TYR A 288 -12.22 -2.64 11.82
C TYR A 288 -11.95 -1.28 11.15
N HIS A 289 -11.98 -1.30 9.82
CA HIS A 289 -11.84 -0.11 8.99
C HIS A 289 -12.87 -0.13 7.87
N PHE A 290 -13.34 1.05 7.47
CA PHE A 290 -13.95 1.24 6.17
C PHE A 290 -12.89 0.99 5.08
N VAL A 291 -13.25 0.26 4.04
CA VAL A 291 -12.38 -0.12 2.92
C VAL A 291 -12.25 1.05 1.93
N PRO A 292 -11.13 1.19 1.20
CA PRO A 292 -11.05 2.07 0.03
C PRO A 292 -12.21 1.88 -0.94
N GLY A 293 -12.83 2.98 -1.36
CA GLY A 293 -14.01 3.02 -2.22
C GLY A 293 -15.33 3.11 -1.47
N THR A 294 -15.36 2.85 -0.16
CA THR A 294 -16.52 3.15 0.67
C THR A 294 -16.84 4.65 0.62
N VAL A 295 -18.12 4.99 0.50
CA VAL A 295 -18.61 6.36 0.37
C VAL A 295 -19.18 6.84 1.70
N MET A 296 -18.70 7.98 2.19
CA MET A 296 -19.18 8.61 3.42
C MET A 296 -20.41 9.48 3.15
N CYS A 297 -21.47 9.34 3.95
CA CYS A 297 -22.70 10.11 3.77
C CYS A 297 -22.64 11.53 4.37
N GLU A 298 -21.49 11.89 4.94
CA GLU A 298 -21.20 13.19 5.56
C GLU A 298 -19.76 13.60 5.27
N SER A 299 -19.47 14.89 5.36
CA SER A 299 -18.10 15.39 5.23
C SER A 299 -17.34 15.17 6.54
N LEU A 300 -16.14 14.61 6.46
CA LEU A 300 -15.33 14.24 7.61
C LEU A 300 -13.93 14.85 7.52
N SER A 301 -13.28 14.98 8.66
CA SER A 301 -11.85 15.29 8.74
C SER A 301 -11.13 14.18 9.50
N ALA A 302 -10.03 13.69 8.92
CA ALA A 302 -9.24 12.62 9.49
C ALA A 302 -7.75 12.93 9.40
N PHE A 303 -6.96 12.36 10.29
CA PHE A 303 -5.51 12.40 10.22
C PHE A 303 -4.97 11.20 9.45
N LEU A 304 -4.07 11.45 8.51
CA LEU A 304 -3.34 10.43 7.76
C LEU A 304 -2.21 9.86 8.62
N ARG A 305 -2.21 8.54 8.78
CA ARG A 305 -1.16 7.78 9.44
C ARG A 305 -0.05 7.42 8.46
N TRP A 306 1.09 7.02 9.00
CA TRP A 306 2.27 6.63 8.21
C TRP A 306 2.00 5.52 7.20
N ASP A 307 1.10 4.58 7.51
CA ASP A 307 0.75 3.46 6.63
C ASP A 307 -0.38 3.78 5.63
N GLY A 308 -0.80 5.04 5.55
CA GLY A 308 -1.87 5.49 4.65
C GLY A 308 -3.28 5.20 5.15
N THR A 309 -3.40 4.63 6.36
CA THR A 309 -4.69 4.58 7.06
C THR A 309 -5.05 5.96 7.60
N MET A 310 -6.33 6.17 7.88
CA MET A 310 -6.88 7.41 8.39
C MET A 310 -7.60 7.16 9.71
N GLU A 311 -7.52 8.11 10.62
CA GLU A 311 -8.24 8.11 11.89
C GLU A 311 -8.98 9.43 12.04
N LEU A 312 -10.26 9.38 12.43
CA LEU A 312 -11.05 10.59 12.63
C LEU A 312 -10.37 11.52 13.63
N LYS A 313 -10.48 12.82 13.38
CA LYS A 313 -10.21 13.81 14.40
C LYS A 313 -11.27 13.62 15.49
N THR A 314 -10.90 13.00 16.61
CA THR A 314 -11.72 13.09 17.82
C THR A 314 -11.79 14.57 18.17
N ASN A 315 -12.99 15.15 18.17
CA ASN A 315 -13.19 16.40 18.85
C ASN A 315 -12.72 16.16 20.28
N GLU A 316 -11.67 16.84 20.72
CA GLU A 316 -11.40 16.98 22.14
C GLU A 316 -12.66 17.61 22.71
N THR A 317 -13.52 16.78 23.30
CA THR A 317 -14.56 17.27 24.19
C THR A 317 -13.82 17.94 25.34
N ASN A 318 -13.85 19.27 25.30
CA ASN A 318 -13.59 20.14 26.46
C ASN A 318 -14.35 19.64 27.69
#